data_AF-A0A2V9HVE2-F1
#
_entry.id   AF-A0A2V9HVE2-F1
#
_cell.length_a   1.000
_cell.length_b   1.000
_cell.length_c   1.000
_cell.angle_alpha   90.00
_cell.angle_beta   90.00
_cell.angle_gamma   90.00
#
_symmetry.space_group_name_H-M   'P 1'
#
loop_
_entity.id
_entity.type
_entity.pdbx_description
1 polymer ?
#
loop_
_entity_poly.entity_id
_entity_poly.type
_entity_poly.pdbx_seq_one_letter_code
_entity_poly.pdbx_strand_id
1 'polypeptide(L)'
;RSAALRMIRNSAGPEVARISLSLLPDEPVDETTGIVSLESDILLNSIKNLPNLPANRDDILRRRTNRETVTSRLVLEGHNLDIVTFPARDSRGLTRLDYALHLASPSDLSLTEEKDERYSYSVEVRVRVFSAENKLIFTQQKSVADAITKKRLDTIKDKVFGYQGTLPLPAGKYRLEFQFTDWSKKTAFHTVREVSIPMPPKDALVVPGVLPFLSAENADPGLADLMPFAIGGVQFTPLPSSAPSLAPGTNLQVVYQIWAPASDPRENLGKKLDVEYAFGRPAAPGSATKVKDEISREQFDAAGSLVTGKKLSLEQQSSGSYILNVTVNNPETRRGGFATMNFKVLDAPSPPEPWDVREPGIAQDAEKGILDQQRGLCYWALGQFDEARAWFRRALQLDHSNDVARSRLVDAYFSKKDYAAVVSLFSDAGVTETTDSETLLRIATSMEKRGNAPQAISILEKALLSRPEEGPFYLALAQYYTEIGNPQKAADLTEKGKSLLIEEPAKP
;
A
#
# COMPACT_ATOMS: atom_id res chain seq x y z
N ARG A 1 -19.10 61.78 40.16
CA ARG A 1 -18.70 60.36 40.32
C ARG A 1 -19.14 59.83 41.69
N SER A 2 -18.70 60.42 42.79
CA SER A 2 -19.17 60.10 44.15
C SER A 2 -20.69 60.06 44.33
N ALA A 3 -21.44 61.03 43.77
CA ALA A 3 -22.91 61.03 43.82
C ALA A 3 -23.54 59.83 43.07
N ALA A 4 -22.99 59.46 41.91
CA ALA A 4 -23.46 58.31 41.13
C ALA A 4 -23.12 56.98 41.81
N LEU A 5 -21.93 56.88 42.42
CA LEU A 5 -21.54 55.71 43.21
C LEU A 5 -22.47 55.50 44.41
N ARG A 6 -22.84 56.59 45.11
CA ARG A 6 -23.84 56.52 46.19
C ARG A 6 -25.21 56.06 45.70
N MET A 7 -25.64 56.51 44.51
CA MET A 7 -26.89 56.04 43.91
C MET A 7 -26.84 54.54 43.64
N ILE A 8 -25.76 54.04 43.03
CA ILE A 8 -25.57 52.60 42.75
C ILE A 8 -25.55 51.80 44.06
N ARG A 9 -24.84 52.30 45.08
CA ARG A 9 -24.78 51.66 46.40
C ARG A 9 -26.15 51.56 47.06
N ASN A 10 -26.95 52.62 46.96
CA ASN A 10 -28.28 52.66 47.56
C ASN A 10 -29.31 51.82 46.78
N SER A 11 -29.16 51.69 45.46
CA SER A 11 -30.12 50.97 44.62
C SER A 11 -29.78 49.48 44.44
N ALA A 12 -28.49 49.15 44.29
CA ALA A 12 -28.02 47.81 43.92
C ALA A 12 -27.08 47.17 44.97
N GLY A 13 -26.78 47.91 46.05
CA GLY A 13 -25.97 47.42 47.17
C GLY A 13 -24.48 47.75 47.08
N PRO A 14 -23.75 47.55 48.19
CA PRO A 14 -22.33 47.93 48.32
C PRO A 14 -21.41 47.15 47.38
N GLU A 15 -21.65 45.86 47.18
CA GLU A 15 -20.81 45.03 46.30
C GLU A 15 -20.88 45.48 44.83
N VAL A 16 -22.08 45.82 44.34
CA VAL A 16 -22.25 46.31 42.96
C VAL A 16 -21.58 47.68 42.79
N ALA A 17 -21.68 48.54 43.80
CA ALA A 17 -20.97 49.82 43.80
C ALA A 17 -19.44 49.61 43.78
N ARG A 18 -18.92 48.64 44.54
CA ARG A 18 -17.51 48.28 44.54
C ARG A 18 -17.04 47.78 43.18
N ILE A 19 -17.79 46.86 42.57
CA ILE A 19 -17.48 46.30 41.23
C ILE A 19 -17.48 47.39 40.15
N SER A 20 -18.30 48.43 40.31
CA SER A 20 -18.31 49.56 39.37
C SER A 20 -17.01 50.39 39.38
N LEU A 21 -16.17 50.23 40.42
CA LEU A 21 -14.87 50.89 40.54
C LEU A 21 -13.70 49.97 40.20
N SER A 22 -13.78 48.67 40.49
CA SER A 22 -12.78 47.69 40.10
C SER A 22 -13.42 46.34 39.78
N LEU A 23 -12.94 45.70 38.72
CA LEU A 23 -13.30 44.33 38.34
C LEU A 23 -12.49 43.28 39.11
N LEU A 24 -11.50 43.70 39.91
CA LEU A 24 -10.62 42.82 40.67
C LEU A 24 -11.10 42.69 42.12
N PRO A 25 -11.45 41.47 42.58
CA PRO A 25 -12.03 41.25 43.90
C PRO A 25 -11.14 41.72 45.07
N ASP A 26 -9.83 41.72 44.92
CA ASP A 26 -8.88 42.01 46.01
C ASP A 26 -8.25 43.40 45.90
N GLU A 27 -8.63 44.21 44.90
CA GLU A 27 -8.07 45.53 44.71
C GLU A 27 -8.69 46.57 45.68
N PRO A 28 -7.87 47.38 46.37
CA PRO A 28 -8.39 48.45 47.22
C PRO A 28 -9.02 49.55 46.35
N VAL A 29 -10.30 49.85 46.60
CA VAL A 29 -11.01 50.94 45.91
C VAL A 29 -11.27 52.12 46.84
N ASP A 30 -11.09 53.33 46.33
CA ASP A 30 -11.47 54.55 47.04
C ASP A 30 -12.93 54.92 46.72
N GLU A 31 -13.83 54.49 47.60
CA GLU A 31 -15.26 54.77 47.51
C GLU A 31 -15.62 56.24 47.78
N THR A 32 -14.68 57.05 48.31
CA THR A 32 -14.93 58.46 48.62
C THR A 32 -14.81 59.34 47.38
N THR A 33 -13.80 59.08 46.55
CA THR A 33 -13.53 59.83 45.31
C THR A 33 -14.28 59.23 44.11
N GLY A 34 -14.55 57.92 44.12
CA GLY A 34 -15.24 57.22 43.03
C GLY A 34 -14.40 57.16 41.75
N ILE A 35 -13.09 56.99 41.90
CA ILE A 35 -12.13 56.80 40.82
C ILE A 35 -12.10 55.31 40.46
N VAL A 36 -12.15 55.02 39.16
CA VAL A 36 -12.09 53.64 38.63
C VAL A 36 -10.63 53.19 38.60
N SER A 37 -10.40 51.90 38.87
CA SER A 37 -9.09 51.27 38.82
C SER A 37 -8.45 51.33 37.43
N LEU A 38 -7.19 51.76 37.40
CA LEU A 38 -6.36 51.70 36.19
C LEU A 38 -6.03 50.24 35.82
N GLU A 39 -5.90 49.34 36.79
CA GLU A 39 -5.63 47.91 36.56
C GLU A 39 -6.83 47.22 35.89
N SER A 40 -8.05 47.59 36.27
CA SER A 40 -9.28 47.13 35.62
C SER A 40 -9.36 47.63 34.16
N ASP A 41 -8.96 48.87 33.91
CA ASP A 41 -8.88 49.41 32.54
C ASP A 41 -7.81 48.70 31.70
N ILE A 42 -6.65 48.40 32.28
CA ILE A 42 -5.58 47.62 31.64
C ILE A 42 -6.05 46.19 31.34
N LEU A 43 -6.77 45.55 32.27
CA LEU A 43 -7.34 44.21 32.07
C LEU A 43 -8.35 44.22 30.92
N LEU A 44 -9.30 45.16 30.91
CA LEU A 44 -10.27 45.31 29.83
C LEU A 44 -9.60 45.60 28.49
N ASN A 45 -8.56 46.42 28.48
CA ASN A 45 -7.80 46.71 27.26
C ASN A 45 -7.03 45.48 26.77
N SER A 46 -6.46 44.69 27.69
CA SER A 46 -5.81 43.42 27.38
C SER A 46 -6.80 42.41 26.80
N ILE A 47 -8.01 42.31 27.38
CA ILE A 47 -9.08 41.45 26.86
C ILE A 47 -9.53 41.90 25.47
N LYS A 48 -9.72 43.21 25.26
CA LYS A 48 -10.11 43.78 23.96
C LYS A 48 -9.01 43.58 22.89
N ASN A 49 -7.74 43.56 23.30
CA ASN A 49 -6.60 43.35 22.41
C ASN A 49 -6.17 41.89 22.27
N LEU A 50 -6.74 40.94 23.02
CA LEU A 50 -6.48 39.50 22.86
C LEU A 50 -6.49 39.06 21.39
N PRO A 51 -7.49 39.42 20.55
CA PRO A 51 -7.51 39.02 19.14
C PRO A 51 -6.34 39.56 18.30
N ASN A 52 -5.73 40.67 18.73
CA ASN A 52 -4.66 41.36 18.01
C ASN A 52 -3.25 40.93 18.47
N LEU A 53 -3.14 40.10 19.50
CA LEU A 53 -1.85 39.57 19.95
C LEU A 53 -1.19 38.74 18.84
N PRO A 54 0.14 38.83 18.64
CA PRO A 54 0.85 38.13 17.57
C PRO A 54 0.54 36.63 17.52
N ALA A 55 0.60 35.94 18.66
CA ALA A 55 0.31 34.50 18.75
C ALA A 55 -1.12 34.14 18.32
N ASN A 56 -2.10 34.99 18.61
CA ASN A 56 -3.49 34.76 18.22
C ASN A 56 -3.71 35.06 16.72
N ARG A 57 -3.03 36.07 16.17
CA ARG A 57 -3.00 36.30 14.73
C ARG A 57 -2.38 35.12 14.00
N ASP A 58 -1.28 34.59 14.50
CA ASP A 58 -0.61 33.41 13.94
C ASP A 58 -1.49 32.17 14.04
N ASP A 59 -2.21 31.96 15.15
CA ASP A 59 -3.15 30.85 15.29
C ASP A 59 -4.35 30.99 14.34
N ILE A 60 -4.87 32.21 14.14
CA ILE A 60 -5.94 32.49 13.15
C ILE A 60 -5.44 32.25 11.72
N LEU A 61 -4.23 32.69 11.39
CA LEU A 61 -3.61 32.44 10.09
C LEU A 61 -3.38 30.93 9.89
N ARG A 62 -2.84 30.23 10.89
CA ARG A 62 -2.67 28.76 10.87
C ARG A 62 -4.00 28.06 10.65
N ARG A 63 -5.06 28.47 11.36
CA ARG A 63 -6.43 27.93 11.17
C ARG A 63 -6.97 28.22 9.77
N ARG A 64 -6.67 29.38 9.19
CA ARG A 64 -7.07 29.74 7.82
C ARG A 64 -6.34 28.90 6.77
N THR A 65 -5.02 28.77 6.88
CA THR A 65 -4.21 27.88 6.04
C THR A 65 -4.68 26.43 6.15
N ASN A 66 -4.99 25.97 7.37
CA ASN A 66 -5.53 24.63 7.61
C ASN A 66 -6.95 24.47 7.04
N ARG A 67 -7.79 25.52 7.06
CA ARG A 67 -9.13 25.52 6.44
C ARG A 67 -9.07 25.40 4.92
N GLU A 68 -8.08 26.05 4.30
CA GLU A 68 -7.81 25.95 2.85
C GLU A 68 -7.26 24.57 2.45
N THR A 69 -6.80 23.77 3.41
CA THR A 69 -6.31 22.39 3.23
C THR A 69 -7.27 21.31 3.74
N VAL A 70 -8.48 21.65 4.20
CA VAL A 70 -9.51 20.64 4.52
C VAL A 70 -10.09 20.09 3.22
N THR A 71 -9.50 19.01 2.73
CA THR A 71 -10.16 18.14 1.75
C THR A 71 -11.12 17.23 2.50
N SER A 72 -12.42 17.48 2.36
CA SER A 72 -13.42 16.49 2.74
C SER A 72 -13.35 15.32 1.76
N ARG A 73 -13.19 14.11 2.29
CA ARG A 73 -13.19 12.85 1.53
C ARG A 73 -14.36 12.01 2.03
N LEU A 74 -15.30 11.69 1.14
CA LEU A 74 -16.37 10.76 1.46
C LEU A 74 -15.80 9.34 1.37
N VAL A 75 -15.74 8.65 2.50
CA VAL A 75 -15.38 7.22 2.58
C VAL A 75 -16.67 6.44 2.67
N LEU A 76 -16.99 5.67 1.63
CA LEU A 76 -18.17 4.82 1.60
C LEU A 76 -17.76 3.42 2.09
N GLU A 77 -18.14 3.07 3.32
CA GLU A 77 -18.01 1.71 3.84
C GLU A 77 -19.19 0.86 3.36
N GLY A 78 -18.94 -0.14 2.52
CA GLY A 78 -19.99 -1.00 1.94
C GLY A 78 -19.63 -1.54 0.54
N HIS A 79 -20.49 -2.40 -0.01
CA HIS A 79 -20.35 -3.18 -1.27
C HIS A 79 -20.20 -2.36 -2.57
N ASN A 80 -19.34 -1.35 -2.59
CA ASN A 80 -19.13 -0.47 -3.74
C ASN A 80 -17.82 -0.75 -4.49
N LEU A 81 -16.99 -1.64 -3.94
CA LEU A 81 -15.76 -2.10 -4.57
C LEU A 81 -15.60 -3.60 -4.39
N ASP A 82 -15.89 -4.34 -5.46
CA ASP A 82 -15.61 -5.75 -5.56
C ASP A 82 -14.13 -5.99 -5.85
N ILE A 83 -13.63 -7.13 -5.36
CA ILE A 83 -12.24 -7.53 -5.57
C ILE A 83 -12.15 -9.01 -5.92
N VAL A 84 -11.38 -9.28 -6.97
CA VAL A 84 -10.91 -10.61 -7.34
C VAL A 84 -9.41 -10.65 -7.11
N THR A 85 -8.94 -11.71 -6.46
CA THR A 85 -7.52 -11.98 -6.30
C THR A 85 -7.21 -13.38 -6.80
N PHE A 86 -6.04 -13.55 -7.39
CA PHE A 86 -5.59 -14.83 -7.92
C PHE A 86 -4.09 -15.01 -7.66
N PRO A 87 -3.68 -15.94 -6.78
CA PRO A 87 -2.27 -16.27 -6.63
C PRO A 87 -1.79 -16.98 -7.90
N ALA A 88 -0.77 -16.41 -8.52
CA ALA A 88 -0.18 -16.90 -9.75
C ALA A 88 1.31 -17.18 -9.55
N ARG A 89 1.86 -18.01 -10.42
CA ARG A 89 3.30 -18.24 -10.56
C ARG A 89 3.70 -18.01 -12.00
N ASP A 90 4.76 -17.23 -12.18
CA ASP A 90 5.30 -16.87 -13.49
C ASP A 90 6.20 -17.98 -14.07
N SER A 91 6.69 -17.79 -15.30
CA SER A 91 7.55 -18.76 -15.97
C SER A 91 8.90 -19.02 -15.28
N ARG A 92 9.32 -18.12 -14.38
CA ARG A 92 10.55 -18.23 -13.57
C ARG A 92 10.30 -18.95 -12.24
N GLY A 93 9.07 -19.39 -11.98
CA GLY A 93 8.68 -20.03 -10.72
C GLY A 93 8.44 -19.03 -9.59
N LEU A 94 8.34 -17.74 -9.90
CA LEU A 94 8.12 -16.69 -8.93
C LEU A 94 6.62 -16.50 -8.69
N THR A 95 6.23 -16.58 -7.42
CA THR A 95 4.84 -16.30 -7.01
C THR A 95 4.52 -14.82 -7.07
N ARG A 96 3.26 -14.50 -7.35
CA ARG A 96 2.68 -13.17 -7.30
C ARG A 96 1.19 -13.27 -6.96
N LEU A 97 0.57 -12.14 -6.66
CA LEU A 97 -0.88 -12.03 -6.53
C LEU A 97 -1.40 -11.06 -7.57
N ASP A 98 -2.20 -11.56 -8.50
CA ASP A 98 -2.94 -10.71 -9.43
C ASP A 98 -4.25 -10.28 -8.77
N TYR A 99 -4.66 -9.03 -8.98
CA TYR A 99 -5.90 -8.50 -8.43
C TYR A 99 -6.66 -7.63 -9.43
N ALA A 100 -7.99 -7.64 -9.34
CA ALA A 100 -8.88 -6.75 -10.07
C ALA A 100 -9.85 -6.10 -9.08
N LEU A 101 -9.94 -4.78 -9.12
CA LEU A 101 -10.88 -3.96 -8.37
C LEU A 101 -11.98 -3.51 -9.31
N HIS A 102 -13.24 -3.79 -9.00
CA HIS A 102 -14.38 -3.37 -9.81
C HIS A 102 -15.33 -2.50 -9.01
N LEU A 103 -15.75 -1.38 -9.57
CA LEU A 103 -16.85 -0.61 -9.00
C LEU A 103 -18.17 -1.39 -9.13
N ALA A 104 -19.10 -1.17 -8.21
CA ALA A 104 -20.35 -1.92 -8.19
C ALA A 104 -21.32 -1.52 -9.31
N SER A 105 -21.34 -0.24 -9.69
CA SER A 105 -22.23 0.31 -10.73
C SER A 105 -21.47 1.14 -11.76
N PRO A 106 -21.91 1.16 -13.04
CA PRO A 106 -21.29 2.00 -14.08
C PRO A 106 -21.25 3.49 -13.71
N SER A 107 -22.23 3.98 -12.96
CA SER A 107 -22.34 5.36 -12.50
C SER A 107 -21.36 5.76 -11.37
N ASP A 108 -20.67 4.79 -10.77
CA ASP A 108 -19.75 5.04 -9.66
C ASP A 108 -18.48 5.75 -10.13
N LEU A 109 -18.03 5.49 -11.36
CA LEU A 109 -16.95 6.25 -11.99
C LEU A 109 -17.48 7.58 -12.50
N SER A 110 -16.72 8.64 -12.26
CA SER A 110 -17.01 9.97 -12.77
C SER A 110 -16.29 10.22 -14.08
N LEU A 111 -17.06 10.58 -15.09
CA LEU A 111 -16.56 11.05 -16.37
C LEU A 111 -16.87 12.54 -16.51
N THR A 112 -15.84 13.34 -16.72
CA THR A 112 -15.96 14.79 -16.92
C THR A 112 -15.93 15.09 -18.41
N GLU A 113 -16.96 15.76 -18.92
CA GLU A 113 -17.00 16.20 -20.31
C GLU A 113 -15.94 17.29 -20.55
N GLU A 114 -15.13 17.09 -21.58
CA GLU A 114 -14.12 18.03 -22.06
C GLU A 114 -14.57 18.68 -23.38
N LYS A 115 -13.72 19.57 -23.92
CA LYS A 115 -13.87 20.06 -25.29
C LYS A 115 -13.75 18.91 -26.29
N ASP A 116 -14.41 19.07 -27.44
CA ASP A 116 -14.39 18.14 -28.58
C ASP A 116 -15.01 16.76 -28.30
N GLU A 117 -16.09 16.71 -27.50
CA GLU A 117 -16.85 15.47 -27.21
C GLU A 117 -16.00 14.34 -26.60
N ARG A 118 -14.97 14.72 -25.82
CA ARG A 118 -14.14 13.79 -25.04
C ARG A 118 -14.60 13.79 -23.59
N TYR A 119 -14.38 12.67 -22.91
CA TYR A 119 -14.72 12.48 -21.51
C TYR A 119 -13.49 11.97 -20.78
N SER A 120 -13.08 12.65 -19.71
CA SER A 120 -11.91 12.24 -18.92
C SER A 120 -12.29 11.66 -17.56
N TYR A 121 -11.44 10.77 -17.07
CA TYR A 121 -11.47 10.27 -15.71
C TYR A 121 -10.07 10.36 -15.10
N SER A 122 -10.02 10.50 -13.78
CA SER A 122 -8.78 10.47 -13.01
C SER A 122 -8.99 9.65 -11.75
N VAL A 123 -8.27 8.54 -11.65
CA VAL A 123 -8.38 7.58 -10.55
C VAL A 123 -7.03 7.33 -9.92
N GLU A 124 -7.01 7.02 -8.64
CA GLU A 124 -5.83 6.56 -7.92
C GLU A 124 -6.14 5.30 -7.13
N VAL A 125 -5.33 4.27 -7.33
CA VAL A 125 -5.38 3.03 -6.57
C VAL A 125 -4.20 2.98 -5.62
N ARG A 126 -4.50 2.83 -4.33
CA ARG A 126 -3.51 2.61 -3.28
C ARG A 126 -3.72 1.21 -2.70
N VAL A 127 -2.66 0.43 -2.65
CA VAL A 127 -2.62 -0.90 -2.03
C VAL A 127 -1.59 -0.88 -0.91
N ARG A 128 -2.04 -1.16 0.32
CA ARG A 128 -1.15 -1.32 1.48
C ARG A 128 -1.05 -2.81 1.79
N VAL A 129 0.18 -3.32 1.80
CA VAL A 129 0.46 -4.73 2.06
C VAL A 129 0.98 -4.88 3.48
N PHE A 130 0.27 -5.66 4.29
CA PHE A 130 0.64 -5.97 5.67
C PHE A 130 1.01 -7.44 5.81
N SER A 131 1.93 -7.71 6.74
CA SER A 131 2.23 -9.06 7.24
C SER A 131 1.04 -9.65 8.01
N ALA A 132 1.14 -10.94 8.35
CA ALA A 132 0.17 -11.62 9.20
C ALA A 132 0.04 -10.98 10.60
N GLU A 133 1.11 -10.37 11.09
CA GLU A 133 1.18 -9.63 12.36
C GLU A 133 0.70 -8.17 12.22
N ASN A 134 0.05 -7.82 11.10
CA ASN A 134 -0.48 -6.50 10.81
C ASN A 134 0.57 -5.37 10.74
N LYS A 135 1.85 -5.72 10.53
CA LYS A 135 2.92 -4.74 10.26
C LYS A 135 2.94 -4.40 8.77
N LEU A 136 2.92 -3.11 8.45
CA LEU A 136 3.02 -2.61 7.07
C LEU A 136 4.36 -3.03 6.45
N ILE A 137 4.29 -3.65 5.28
CA ILE A 137 5.46 -4.08 4.51
C ILE A 137 5.79 -3.00 3.47
N PHE A 138 4.83 -2.65 2.62
CA PHE A 138 4.96 -1.58 1.63
C PHE A 138 3.60 -1.03 1.23
N THR A 139 3.62 0.12 0.55
CA THR A 139 2.44 0.72 -0.10
C THR A 139 2.75 0.91 -1.58
N GLN A 140 1.86 0.46 -2.44
CA GLN A 140 1.85 0.81 -3.86
C GLN A 140 0.76 1.85 -4.08
N GLN A 141 1.08 2.95 -4.76
CA GLN A 141 0.11 3.98 -5.11
C GLN A 141 0.31 4.35 -6.57
N LYS A 142 -0.78 4.27 -7.35
CA LYS A 142 -0.76 4.42 -8.79
C LYS A 142 -1.93 5.26 -9.24
N SER A 143 -1.64 6.29 -10.03
CA SER A 143 -2.66 7.18 -10.60
C SER A 143 -2.82 6.90 -12.08
N VAL A 144 -4.07 6.88 -12.54
CA VAL A 144 -4.45 6.73 -13.94
C VAL A 144 -5.34 7.90 -14.31
N ALA A 145 -4.97 8.61 -15.37
CA ALA A 145 -5.82 9.61 -15.98
C ALA A 145 -5.83 9.38 -17.49
N ASP A 146 -7.01 9.36 -18.09
CA ASP A 146 -7.18 9.15 -19.52
C ASP A 146 -8.45 9.88 -20.01
N ALA A 147 -8.53 10.10 -21.33
CA ALA A 147 -9.66 10.74 -21.99
C ALA A 147 -10.18 9.84 -23.12
N ILE A 148 -11.47 9.51 -23.05
CA ILE A 148 -12.16 8.66 -24.03
C ILE A 148 -13.04 9.49 -24.97
N THR A 149 -13.18 9.04 -26.21
CA THR A 149 -14.10 9.65 -27.18
C THR A 149 -15.55 9.31 -26.88
N LYS A 150 -16.50 10.10 -27.39
CA LYS A 150 -17.94 9.78 -27.31
C LYS A 150 -18.26 8.37 -27.81
N LYS A 151 -17.67 7.97 -28.95
CA LYS A 151 -17.83 6.62 -29.51
C LYS A 151 -17.40 5.53 -28.52
N ARG A 152 -16.29 5.74 -27.80
CA ARG A 152 -15.84 4.78 -26.78
C ARG A 152 -16.78 4.79 -25.58
N LEU A 153 -17.21 5.96 -25.11
CA LEU A 153 -18.18 6.08 -24.02
C LEU A 153 -19.46 5.29 -24.30
N ASP A 154 -20.01 5.40 -25.51
CA ASP A 154 -21.24 4.68 -25.89
C ASP A 154 -21.10 3.15 -25.81
N THR A 155 -19.87 2.62 -25.92
CA THR A 155 -19.59 1.17 -25.80
C THR A 155 -19.35 0.69 -24.36
N ILE A 156 -19.07 1.60 -23.42
CA ILE A 156 -18.70 1.26 -22.04
C ILE A 156 -19.64 1.86 -20.98
N LYS A 157 -20.58 2.72 -21.36
CA LYS A 157 -21.50 3.41 -20.42
C LYS A 157 -22.31 2.47 -19.53
N ASP A 158 -22.55 1.24 -19.98
CA ASP A 158 -23.29 0.20 -19.26
C ASP A 158 -22.35 -0.83 -18.58
N LYS A 159 -21.03 -0.61 -18.64
CA LYS A 159 -19.99 -1.47 -18.07
C LYS A 159 -19.44 -0.87 -16.77
N VAL A 160 -19.02 -1.72 -15.84
CA VAL A 160 -18.39 -1.28 -14.59
C VAL A 160 -16.91 -1.04 -14.78
N PHE A 161 -16.40 0.07 -14.24
CA PHE A 161 -14.97 0.35 -14.31
C PHE A 161 -14.19 -0.67 -13.46
N GLY A 162 -13.13 -1.20 -14.05
CA GLY A 162 -12.21 -2.12 -13.39
C GLY A 162 -10.78 -1.62 -13.40
N TYR A 163 -10.02 -1.98 -12.38
CA TYR A 163 -8.59 -1.72 -12.28
C TYR A 163 -7.83 -3.01 -11.95
N GLN A 164 -6.88 -3.40 -12.79
CA GLN A 164 -6.09 -4.62 -12.63
C GLN A 164 -4.65 -4.31 -12.25
N GLY A 165 -4.08 -5.05 -11.30
CA GLY A 165 -2.68 -4.92 -10.89
C GLY A 165 -2.10 -6.23 -10.39
N THR A 166 -0.81 -6.21 -10.04
CA THR A 166 -0.09 -7.37 -9.51
C THR A 166 0.79 -6.99 -8.33
N LEU A 167 0.95 -7.90 -7.38
CA LEU A 167 1.82 -7.74 -6.21
C LEU A 167 2.85 -8.88 -6.19
N PRO A 168 4.16 -8.62 -6.08
CA PRO A 168 5.22 -9.64 -6.13
C PRO A 168 5.36 -10.39 -4.80
N LEU A 169 4.26 -10.97 -4.31
CA LEU A 169 4.17 -11.61 -3.00
C LEU A 169 4.81 -13.01 -3.02
N PRO A 170 5.84 -13.26 -2.20
CA PRO A 170 6.33 -14.62 -1.95
C PRO A 170 5.30 -15.43 -1.14
N ALA A 171 5.61 -16.71 -0.91
CA ALA A 171 4.79 -17.56 -0.06
C ALA A 171 4.63 -16.97 1.35
N GLY A 172 3.40 -16.86 1.83
CA GLY A 172 3.10 -16.19 3.08
C GLY A 172 1.63 -15.81 3.21
N LYS A 173 1.27 -15.27 4.38
CA LYS A 173 -0.05 -14.71 4.66
C LYS A 173 0.06 -13.19 4.71
N TYR A 174 -0.87 -12.52 4.05
CA TYR A 174 -0.89 -11.07 3.91
C TYR A 174 -2.29 -10.53 4.16
N ARG A 175 -2.34 -9.36 4.79
CA ARG A 175 -3.56 -8.54 4.83
C ARG A 175 -3.35 -7.36 3.89
N LEU A 176 -4.27 -7.19 2.96
CA LEU A 176 -4.22 -6.17 1.91
C LEU A 176 -5.33 -5.16 2.14
N GLU A 177 -4.98 -3.88 2.20
CA GLU A 177 -5.96 -2.79 2.17
C GLU A 177 -5.90 -2.11 0.81
N PHE A 178 -7.03 -2.13 0.10
CA PHE A 178 -7.20 -1.46 -1.18
C PHE A 178 -8.02 -0.20 -0.99
N GLN A 179 -7.58 0.88 -1.61
CA GLN A 179 -8.29 2.13 -1.70
C GLN A 179 -8.32 2.56 -3.16
N PHE A 180 -9.52 2.65 -3.71
CA PHE A 180 -9.79 3.26 -5.00
C PHE A 180 -10.27 4.69 -4.79
N THR A 181 -9.68 5.65 -5.49
CA THR A 181 -10.03 7.07 -5.37
C THR A 181 -10.44 7.60 -6.74
N ASP A 182 -11.64 8.13 -6.86
CA ASP A 182 -12.05 8.95 -7.99
C ASP A 182 -11.78 10.42 -7.64
N TRP A 183 -10.82 11.04 -8.33
CA TRP A 183 -10.43 12.42 -8.05
C TRP A 183 -11.41 13.46 -8.59
N SER A 184 -12.23 13.10 -9.58
CA SER A 184 -13.23 14.00 -10.16
C SER A 184 -14.37 14.27 -9.17
N LYS A 185 -14.80 13.25 -8.41
CA LYS A 185 -15.79 13.43 -7.31
C LYS A 185 -15.16 13.48 -5.92
N LYS A 186 -13.85 13.26 -5.78
CA LYS A 186 -13.14 13.12 -4.49
C LYS A 186 -13.75 12.02 -3.60
N THR A 187 -14.28 10.98 -4.23
CA THR A 187 -14.88 9.82 -3.55
C THR A 187 -13.86 8.70 -3.46
N ALA A 188 -13.92 7.96 -2.35
CA ALA A 188 -13.06 6.81 -2.18
C ALA A 188 -13.83 5.58 -1.72
N PHE A 189 -13.41 4.45 -2.27
CA PHE A 189 -13.91 3.13 -1.96
C PHE A 189 -12.79 2.30 -1.37
N HIS A 190 -13.11 1.54 -0.34
CA HIS A 190 -12.13 0.77 0.42
C HIS A 190 -12.57 -0.68 0.51
N THR A 191 -11.62 -1.59 0.40
CA THR A 191 -11.85 -3.01 0.66
C THR A 191 -10.61 -3.67 1.24
N VAL A 192 -10.81 -4.70 2.06
CA VAL A 192 -9.73 -5.44 2.72
C VAL A 192 -9.81 -6.91 2.34
N ARG A 193 -8.66 -7.51 2.04
CA ARG A 193 -8.55 -8.93 1.78
C ARG A 193 -7.39 -9.54 2.54
N GLU A 194 -7.68 -10.64 3.22
CA GLU A 194 -6.65 -11.57 3.67
C GLU A 194 -6.38 -12.57 2.56
N VAL A 195 -5.12 -12.76 2.24
CA VAL A 195 -4.67 -13.68 1.19
C VAL A 195 -3.55 -14.56 1.71
N SER A 196 -3.49 -15.78 1.20
CA SER A 196 -2.42 -16.73 1.48
C SER A 196 -1.80 -17.16 0.16
N ILE A 197 -0.52 -16.86 -0.03
CA ILE A 197 0.26 -17.38 -1.15
C ILE A 197 0.87 -18.70 -0.69
N PRO A 198 0.50 -19.85 -1.28
CA PRO A 198 1.02 -21.12 -0.83
C PRO A 198 2.51 -21.25 -1.15
N MET A 199 3.21 -22.00 -0.31
CA MET A 199 4.61 -22.33 -0.58
C MET A 199 4.68 -23.25 -1.81
N PRO A 200 5.58 -22.98 -2.79
CA PRO A 200 5.82 -23.91 -3.88
C PRO A 200 6.12 -25.31 -3.32
N PRO A 201 5.45 -26.36 -3.82
CA PRO A 201 5.56 -27.68 -3.21
C PRO A 201 6.92 -28.30 -3.46
N LYS A 202 7.41 -29.07 -2.46
CA LYS A 202 8.62 -29.90 -2.60
C LYS A 202 8.31 -31.27 -3.21
N ASP A 203 7.21 -31.89 -2.76
CA ASP A 203 6.87 -33.29 -3.09
C ASP A 203 5.36 -33.52 -3.35
N ALA A 204 4.60 -32.47 -3.69
CA ALA A 204 3.14 -32.51 -3.83
C ALA A 204 2.63 -31.58 -4.94
N LEU A 205 1.33 -31.62 -5.22
CA LEU A 205 0.65 -30.67 -6.08
C LEU A 205 -0.09 -29.63 -5.25
N VAL A 206 -0.08 -28.38 -5.70
CA VAL A 206 -0.86 -27.29 -5.11
C VAL A 206 -1.73 -26.67 -6.18
N VAL A 207 -3.00 -26.43 -5.86
CA VAL A 207 -3.90 -25.59 -6.66
C VAL A 207 -4.17 -24.35 -5.82
N PRO A 208 -3.58 -23.18 -6.15
CA PRO A 208 -3.58 -22.03 -5.25
C PRO A 208 -4.92 -21.30 -5.21
N GLY A 209 -5.75 -21.45 -6.25
CA GLY A 209 -7.05 -20.80 -6.37
C GLY A 209 -7.72 -21.15 -7.69
N VAL A 210 -9.02 -20.84 -7.78
CA VAL A 210 -9.82 -21.00 -9.00
C VAL A 210 -10.33 -19.62 -9.41
N LEU A 211 -10.02 -19.21 -10.64
CA LEU A 211 -10.41 -17.93 -11.20
C LEU A 211 -11.58 -18.12 -12.17
N PRO A 212 -12.77 -17.58 -11.85
CA PRO A 212 -13.82 -17.47 -12.84
C PRO A 212 -13.54 -16.31 -13.81
N PHE A 213 -13.77 -16.53 -15.10
CA PHE A 213 -13.41 -15.56 -16.15
C PHE A 213 -14.50 -15.40 -17.22
N LEU A 214 -14.49 -14.25 -17.89
CA LEU A 214 -15.40 -13.88 -18.97
C LEU A 214 -14.83 -14.26 -20.33
N SER A 215 -13.59 -13.82 -20.61
CA SER A 215 -12.89 -14.05 -21.87
C SER A 215 -11.44 -14.45 -21.64
N ALA A 216 -10.85 -15.07 -22.66
CA ALA A 216 -9.46 -15.47 -22.69
C ALA A 216 -8.87 -15.14 -24.08
N GLU A 217 -7.72 -14.47 -24.09
CA GLU A 217 -7.01 -14.02 -25.29
C GLU A 217 -5.54 -14.39 -25.19
N ASN A 218 -4.81 -14.46 -26.31
CA ASN A 218 -3.37 -14.67 -26.24
C ASN A 218 -2.70 -13.47 -25.56
N ALA A 219 -1.89 -13.73 -24.55
CA ALA A 219 -1.08 -12.69 -23.92
C ALA A 219 0.06 -12.27 -24.85
N ASP A 220 0.49 -11.02 -24.73
CA ASP A 220 1.75 -10.58 -25.34
C ASP A 220 2.91 -11.40 -24.73
N PRO A 221 3.64 -12.20 -25.54
CA PRO A 221 4.72 -13.04 -25.02
C PRO A 221 5.82 -12.26 -24.31
N GLY A 222 6.06 -11.00 -24.70
CA GLY A 222 7.10 -10.15 -24.08
C GLY A 222 6.71 -9.62 -22.69
N LEU A 223 5.41 -9.63 -22.35
CA LEU A 223 4.88 -9.03 -21.13
C LEU A 223 4.08 -10.02 -20.27
N ALA A 224 3.89 -11.26 -20.71
CA ALA A 224 3.02 -12.24 -20.04
C ALA A 224 3.37 -12.48 -18.56
N ASP A 225 4.65 -12.51 -18.19
CA ASP A 225 5.09 -12.69 -16.79
C ASP A 225 4.89 -11.45 -15.91
N LEU A 226 4.56 -10.30 -16.51
CA LEU A 226 4.30 -9.04 -15.82
C LEU A 226 2.82 -8.71 -15.77
N MET A 227 2.05 -9.15 -16.77
CA MET A 227 0.65 -8.75 -16.92
C MET A 227 -0.27 -9.42 -15.88
N PRO A 228 -1.13 -8.65 -15.19
CA PRO A 228 -2.14 -9.21 -14.30
C PRO A 228 -3.05 -10.18 -15.05
N PHE A 229 -3.32 -11.35 -14.47
CA PHE A 229 -4.16 -12.40 -15.05
C PHE A 229 -3.66 -12.94 -16.40
N ALA A 230 -2.39 -12.71 -16.73
CA ALA A 230 -1.70 -13.42 -17.81
C ALA A 230 -0.96 -14.62 -17.23
N ILE A 231 -1.43 -15.82 -17.54
CA ILE A 231 -0.83 -17.09 -17.08
C ILE A 231 -0.76 -18.08 -18.24
N GLY A 232 0.36 -18.77 -18.39
CA GLY A 232 0.54 -19.78 -19.44
C GLY A 232 0.37 -19.23 -20.87
N GLY A 233 0.76 -17.98 -21.10
CA GLY A 233 0.63 -17.32 -22.41
C GLY A 233 -0.80 -16.85 -22.75
N VAL A 234 -1.74 -16.93 -21.81
CA VAL A 234 -3.13 -16.51 -22.01
C VAL A 234 -3.49 -15.40 -21.03
N GLN A 235 -4.05 -14.32 -21.54
CA GLN A 235 -4.63 -13.23 -20.79
C GLN A 235 -6.10 -13.54 -20.49
N PHE A 236 -6.45 -13.62 -19.22
CA PHE A 236 -7.82 -13.82 -18.78
C PHE A 236 -8.45 -12.50 -18.33
N THR A 237 -9.72 -12.31 -18.65
CA THR A 237 -10.56 -11.24 -18.10
C THR A 237 -11.40 -11.83 -16.96
N PRO A 238 -11.10 -11.54 -15.69
CA PRO A 238 -11.82 -12.12 -14.57
C PRO A 238 -13.29 -11.68 -14.55
N LEU A 239 -14.17 -12.50 -13.95
CA LEU A 239 -15.49 -12.01 -13.56
C LEU A 239 -15.34 -10.92 -12.48
N PRO A 240 -16.26 -9.95 -12.34
CA PRO A 240 -16.13 -8.85 -11.38
C PRO A 240 -16.00 -9.27 -9.91
N SER A 241 -16.51 -10.45 -9.56
CA SER A 241 -16.54 -10.98 -8.20
C SER A 241 -15.93 -12.38 -8.11
N SER A 242 -15.23 -12.64 -7.00
CA SER A 242 -14.69 -13.96 -6.65
C SER A 242 -15.77 -14.98 -6.26
N ALA A 243 -16.97 -14.50 -5.94
CA ALA A 243 -18.16 -15.31 -5.73
C ALA A 243 -19.28 -14.89 -6.70
N PRO A 244 -19.10 -15.15 -8.01
CA PRO A 244 -19.96 -14.58 -9.04
C PRO A 244 -21.40 -15.07 -8.92
N SER A 245 -22.34 -14.23 -9.34
CA SER A 245 -23.74 -14.62 -9.54
C SER A 245 -23.99 -14.83 -11.02
N LEU A 246 -24.54 -15.99 -11.36
CA LEU A 246 -24.77 -16.44 -12.73
C LEU A 246 -26.25 -16.77 -12.92
N ALA A 247 -26.76 -16.54 -14.13
CA ALA A 247 -28.12 -16.93 -14.49
C ALA A 247 -28.23 -18.46 -14.69
N PRO A 248 -29.40 -19.07 -14.41
CA PRO A 248 -29.66 -20.46 -14.75
C PRO A 248 -29.43 -20.72 -16.24
N GLY A 249 -28.95 -21.91 -16.62
CA GLY A 249 -28.71 -22.25 -18.03
C GLY A 249 -27.42 -21.68 -18.64
N THR A 250 -26.66 -20.87 -17.89
CA THR A 250 -25.37 -20.36 -18.34
C THR A 250 -24.24 -21.36 -18.09
N ASN A 251 -23.03 -21.01 -18.54
CA ASN A 251 -21.83 -21.78 -18.26
C ASN A 251 -20.92 -21.01 -17.30
N LEU A 252 -20.38 -21.70 -16.31
CA LEU A 252 -19.30 -21.21 -15.48
C LEU A 252 -17.96 -21.61 -16.12
N GLN A 253 -17.19 -20.61 -16.57
CA GLN A 253 -15.83 -20.81 -17.05
C GLN A 253 -14.84 -20.54 -15.93
N VAL A 254 -13.95 -21.50 -15.67
CA VAL A 254 -12.92 -21.39 -14.64
C VAL A 254 -11.55 -21.74 -15.19
N VAL A 255 -10.53 -21.04 -14.70
CA VAL A 255 -9.11 -21.34 -14.92
C VAL A 255 -8.40 -21.41 -13.58
N TYR A 256 -7.35 -22.22 -13.50
CA TYR A 256 -6.51 -22.35 -12.32
C TYR A 256 -5.11 -22.79 -12.73
N GLN A 257 -4.15 -22.60 -11.83
CA GLN A 257 -2.82 -23.17 -11.96
C GLN A 257 -2.67 -24.42 -11.10
N ILE A 258 -1.88 -25.36 -11.57
CA ILE A 258 -1.36 -26.47 -10.78
C ILE A 258 0.14 -26.19 -10.60
N TRP A 259 0.59 -26.13 -9.35
CA TRP A 259 2.01 -25.98 -9.02
C TRP A 259 2.55 -27.33 -8.58
N ALA A 260 3.67 -27.69 -9.19
CA ALA A 260 4.49 -28.84 -8.89
C ALA A 260 5.94 -28.37 -8.64
N PRO A 261 6.79 -29.25 -8.10
CA PRO A 261 8.23 -29.00 -8.06
C PRO A 261 8.76 -28.79 -9.48
N ALA A 262 9.77 -27.92 -9.62
CA ALA A 262 10.49 -27.80 -10.89
C ALA A 262 11.10 -29.16 -11.26
N SER A 263 10.92 -29.56 -12.51
CA SER A 263 11.38 -30.85 -13.04
C SER A 263 11.73 -30.70 -14.52
N ASP A 264 12.56 -31.61 -15.06
CA ASP A 264 12.79 -31.67 -16.50
C ASP A 264 11.45 -32.03 -17.18
N PRO A 265 10.97 -31.22 -18.15
CA PRO A 265 9.73 -31.51 -18.87
C PRO A 265 9.67 -32.93 -19.47
N ARG A 266 10.83 -33.53 -19.78
CA ARG A 266 10.92 -34.92 -20.29
C ARG A 266 10.42 -35.95 -19.27
N GLU A 267 10.53 -35.67 -17.97
CA GLU A 267 10.02 -36.55 -16.91
C GLU A 267 8.49 -36.62 -16.88
N ASN A 268 7.81 -35.69 -17.56
CA ASN A 268 6.36 -35.61 -17.63
C ASN A 268 5.75 -36.29 -18.87
N LEU A 269 6.58 -36.75 -19.82
CA LEU A 269 6.13 -37.38 -21.06
C LEU A 269 5.22 -38.59 -20.81
N GLY A 270 4.05 -38.61 -21.45
CA GLY A 270 3.06 -39.67 -21.33
C GLY A 270 2.36 -39.78 -19.97
N LYS A 271 2.69 -38.94 -18.98
CA LYS A 271 2.07 -38.96 -17.66
C LYS A 271 0.87 -38.02 -17.59
N LYS A 272 -0.08 -38.36 -16.72
CA LYS A 272 -1.34 -37.63 -16.57
C LYS A 272 -1.67 -37.29 -15.12
N LEU A 273 -2.56 -36.33 -14.95
CA LEU A 273 -3.23 -35.99 -13.70
C LEU A 273 -4.73 -36.23 -13.85
N ASP A 274 -5.33 -36.75 -12.77
CA ASP A 274 -6.78 -36.90 -12.68
C ASP A 274 -7.36 -35.64 -12.05
N VAL A 275 -8.37 -35.05 -12.68
CA VAL A 275 -9.06 -33.87 -12.16
C VAL A 275 -10.54 -34.17 -11.95
N GLU A 276 -11.05 -33.83 -10.76
CA GLU A 276 -12.47 -33.85 -10.44
C GLU A 276 -12.96 -32.43 -10.15
N TYR A 277 -13.96 -31.99 -10.91
CA TYR A 277 -14.76 -30.80 -10.66
C TYR A 277 -16.05 -31.23 -9.98
N ALA A 278 -16.19 -30.91 -8.70
CA ALA A 278 -17.40 -31.21 -7.93
C ALA A 278 -18.07 -29.91 -7.51
N PHE A 279 -19.30 -29.66 -7.97
CA PHE A 279 -20.07 -28.48 -7.58
C PHE A 279 -21.49 -28.82 -7.13
N GLY A 280 -21.92 -28.23 -6.02
CA GLY A 280 -23.22 -28.50 -5.42
C GLY A 280 -23.58 -27.48 -4.34
N ARG A 281 -24.79 -27.59 -3.80
CA ARG A 281 -25.32 -26.71 -2.77
C ARG A 281 -24.96 -27.27 -1.38
N PRO A 282 -24.24 -26.52 -0.53
CA PRO A 282 -23.91 -26.97 0.84
C PRO A 282 -25.15 -27.29 1.68
N ALA A 283 -26.23 -26.53 1.45
CA ALA A 283 -27.51 -26.69 2.15
C ALA A 283 -28.36 -27.86 1.62
N ALA A 284 -27.95 -28.54 0.53
CA ALA A 284 -28.68 -29.67 -0.04
C ALA A 284 -27.71 -30.85 -0.30
N PRO A 285 -27.47 -31.71 0.70
CA PRO A 285 -26.67 -32.92 0.55
C PRO A 285 -27.14 -33.77 -0.65
N GLY A 286 -26.20 -34.28 -1.45
CA GLY A 286 -26.51 -35.06 -2.66
C GLY A 286 -26.76 -34.23 -3.93
N SER A 287 -26.78 -32.89 -3.84
CA SER A 287 -26.89 -32.00 -5.02
C SER A 287 -25.59 -31.86 -5.84
N ALA A 288 -24.53 -32.57 -5.46
CA ALA A 288 -23.21 -32.42 -6.08
C ALA A 288 -23.19 -33.04 -7.49
N THR A 289 -22.95 -32.20 -8.49
CA THR A 289 -22.59 -32.61 -9.84
C THR A 289 -21.08 -32.82 -9.90
N LYS A 290 -20.64 -33.93 -10.49
CA LYS A 290 -19.23 -34.27 -10.65
C LYS A 290 -18.87 -34.42 -12.12
N VAL A 291 -17.79 -33.76 -12.51
CA VAL A 291 -17.18 -33.89 -13.84
C VAL A 291 -15.74 -34.33 -13.65
N LYS A 292 -15.34 -35.41 -14.32
CA LYS A 292 -13.96 -35.90 -14.31
C LYS A 292 -13.25 -35.54 -15.60
N ASP A 293 -11.95 -35.30 -15.50
CA ASP A 293 -11.08 -34.96 -16.61
C ASP A 293 -9.68 -35.52 -16.39
N GLU A 294 -8.91 -35.61 -17.47
CA GLU A 294 -7.50 -36.02 -17.45
C GLU A 294 -6.64 -34.94 -18.11
N ILE A 295 -5.54 -34.56 -17.46
CA ILE A 295 -4.64 -33.52 -17.95
C ILE A 295 -3.26 -34.13 -18.20
N SER A 296 -2.69 -33.87 -19.38
CA SER A 296 -1.31 -34.27 -19.69
C SER A 296 -0.32 -33.43 -18.88
N ARG A 297 0.63 -34.10 -18.22
CA ARG A 297 1.71 -33.44 -17.49
C ARG A 297 2.74 -32.78 -18.42
N GLU A 298 2.69 -33.05 -19.72
CA GLU A 298 3.56 -32.40 -20.71
C GLU A 298 3.32 -30.89 -20.81
N GLN A 299 2.17 -30.41 -20.31
CA GLN A 299 1.83 -28.99 -20.26
C GLN A 299 2.51 -28.24 -19.11
N PHE A 300 3.24 -28.93 -18.22
CA PHE A 300 4.03 -28.27 -17.19
C PHE A 300 5.20 -27.52 -17.81
N ASP A 301 5.37 -26.25 -17.41
CA ASP A 301 6.60 -25.51 -17.69
C ASP A 301 7.78 -26.03 -16.86
N ALA A 302 9.00 -25.58 -17.20
CA ALA A 302 10.21 -25.98 -16.50
C ALA A 302 10.25 -25.53 -15.02
N ALA A 303 9.49 -24.50 -14.65
CA ALA A 303 9.36 -24.11 -13.26
C ALA A 303 8.43 -25.07 -12.48
N GLY A 304 7.58 -25.84 -13.17
CA GLY A 304 6.60 -26.77 -12.61
C GLY A 304 5.18 -26.19 -12.53
N SER A 305 4.81 -25.23 -13.38
CA SER A 305 3.46 -24.64 -13.42
C SER A 305 2.69 -25.16 -14.63
N LEU A 306 1.42 -25.47 -14.44
CA LEU A 306 0.49 -25.86 -15.51
C LEU A 306 -0.78 -25.02 -15.37
N VAL A 307 -1.21 -24.39 -16.46
CA VAL A 307 -2.49 -23.65 -16.51
C VAL A 307 -3.54 -24.50 -17.19
N THR A 308 -4.71 -24.63 -16.57
CA THR A 308 -5.82 -25.38 -17.15
C THR A 308 -7.15 -24.86 -16.63
N GLY A 309 -8.24 -25.28 -17.25
CA GLY A 309 -9.57 -24.78 -16.96
C GLY A 309 -10.68 -25.65 -17.52
N LYS A 310 -11.91 -25.33 -17.14
CA LYS A 310 -13.09 -26.04 -17.60
C LYS A 310 -14.26 -25.09 -17.77
N LYS A 311 -15.09 -25.39 -18.76
CA LYS A 311 -16.43 -24.83 -18.92
C LYS A 311 -17.43 -25.80 -18.31
N LEU A 312 -18.09 -25.38 -17.24
CA LEU A 312 -19.06 -26.17 -16.48
C LEU A 312 -20.48 -25.70 -16.83
N SER A 313 -21.33 -26.61 -17.31
CA SER A 313 -22.73 -26.29 -17.61
C SER A 313 -23.55 -26.19 -16.33
N LEU A 314 -24.36 -25.13 -16.23
CA LEU A 314 -25.28 -24.90 -15.11
C LEU A 314 -26.76 -25.14 -15.51
N GLU A 315 -27.02 -25.79 -16.65
CA GLU A 315 -28.38 -26.03 -17.16
C GLU A 315 -29.28 -26.78 -16.18
N GLN A 316 -28.73 -27.73 -15.44
CA GLN A 316 -29.47 -28.57 -14.50
C GLN A 316 -29.48 -27.99 -13.08
N GLN A 317 -28.90 -26.80 -12.87
CA GLN A 317 -28.71 -26.21 -11.55
C GLN A 317 -29.86 -25.26 -11.21
N SER A 318 -30.56 -25.55 -10.12
CA SER A 318 -31.57 -24.66 -9.55
C SER A 318 -30.94 -23.45 -8.86
N SER A 319 -31.70 -22.37 -8.66
CA SER A 319 -31.21 -21.21 -7.92
C SER A 319 -30.71 -21.56 -6.51
N GLY A 320 -29.60 -20.94 -6.10
CA GLY A 320 -28.97 -21.14 -4.79
C GLY A 320 -27.48 -20.80 -4.76
N SER A 321 -26.89 -20.96 -3.58
CA SER A 321 -25.44 -20.82 -3.36
C SER A 321 -24.74 -22.17 -3.57
N TYR A 322 -23.68 -22.17 -4.35
CA TYR A 322 -22.90 -23.33 -4.73
C TYR A 322 -21.45 -23.19 -4.28
N ILE A 323 -20.83 -24.34 -4.05
CA ILE A 323 -19.38 -24.47 -3.87
C ILE A 323 -18.87 -25.34 -5.01
N LEU A 324 -17.83 -24.88 -5.71
CA LEU A 324 -17.05 -25.66 -6.66
C LEU A 324 -15.73 -26.07 -6.00
N ASN A 325 -15.48 -27.37 -5.94
CA ASN A 325 -14.21 -27.96 -5.58
C ASN A 325 -13.52 -28.48 -6.84
N VAL A 326 -12.30 -28.02 -7.07
CA VAL A 326 -11.40 -28.55 -8.10
C VAL A 326 -10.36 -29.38 -7.38
N THR A 327 -10.38 -30.69 -7.59
CA THR A 327 -9.43 -31.63 -6.98
C THR A 327 -8.54 -32.21 -8.05
N VAL A 328 -7.23 -32.13 -7.85
CA VAL A 328 -6.21 -32.65 -8.76
C VAL A 328 -5.44 -33.75 -8.02
N ASN A 329 -5.41 -34.94 -8.60
CA ASN A 329 -4.68 -36.08 -8.06
C ASN A 329 -3.59 -36.53 -9.03
N ASN A 330 -2.41 -36.84 -8.51
CA ASN A 330 -1.38 -37.55 -9.25
C ASN A 330 -1.55 -39.06 -9.02
N PRO A 331 -1.91 -39.84 -10.05
CA PRO A 331 -2.14 -41.29 -9.91
C PRO A 331 -0.89 -42.07 -9.46
N GLU A 332 0.30 -41.60 -9.83
CA GLU A 332 1.57 -42.27 -9.51
C GLU A 332 1.94 -42.11 -8.04
N THR A 333 1.78 -40.90 -7.50
CA THR A 333 2.19 -40.59 -6.11
C THR A 333 1.04 -40.68 -5.11
N ARG A 334 -0.20 -40.73 -5.59
CA ARG A 334 -1.44 -40.60 -4.80
C ARG A 334 -1.47 -39.34 -3.93
N ARG A 335 -0.71 -38.32 -4.32
CA ARG A 335 -0.72 -36.98 -3.71
C ARG A 335 -1.41 -36.02 -4.67
N GLY A 336 -2.17 -35.09 -4.08
CA GLY A 336 -2.98 -34.16 -4.84
C GLY A 336 -3.07 -32.80 -4.16
N GLY A 337 -3.70 -31.88 -4.86
CA GLY A 337 -4.06 -30.55 -4.36
C GLY A 337 -5.51 -30.26 -4.69
N PHE A 338 -6.11 -29.31 -3.99
CA PHE A 338 -7.45 -28.86 -4.30
C PHE A 338 -7.58 -27.35 -4.08
N ALA A 339 -8.54 -26.77 -4.77
CA ALA A 339 -8.98 -25.40 -4.52
C ALA A 339 -10.51 -25.35 -4.57
N THR A 340 -11.05 -24.37 -3.85
CA THR A 340 -12.49 -24.18 -3.71
C THR A 340 -12.85 -22.75 -4.11
N MET A 341 -13.97 -22.59 -4.80
CA MET A 341 -14.61 -21.29 -5.03
C MET A 341 -16.11 -21.36 -4.76
N ASN A 342 -16.68 -20.23 -4.32
CA ASN A 342 -18.12 -20.10 -4.15
C ASN A 342 -18.71 -19.43 -5.40
N PHE A 343 -19.97 -19.72 -5.73
CA PHE A 343 -20.73 -18.96 -6.72
C PHE A 343 -22.21 -19.06 -6.41
N LYS A 344 -23.03 -18.24 -7.06
CA LYS A 344 -24.48 -18.28 -6.92
C LYS A 344 -25.11 -18.50 -8.29
N VAL A 345 -26.16 -19.30 -8.34
CA VAL A 345 -27.08 -19.37 -9.47
C VAL A 345 -28.33 -18.63 -9.04
N LEU A 346 -28.66 -17.53 -9.70
CA LEU A 346 -29.80 -16.68 -9.34
C LEU A 346 -30.56 -16.30 -10.61
N ASP A 347 -31.89 -16.33 -10.51
CA ASP A 347 -32.77 -15.75 -11.54
C ASP A 347 -32.76 -14.22 -11.39
N ALA A 348 -31.63 -13.63 -11.77
CA ALA A 348 -31.34 -12.21 -11.69
C ALA A 348 -30.53 -11.82 -12.94
N PRO A 349 -30.56 -10.54 -13.34
CA PRO A 349 -29.71 -10.05 -14.42
C PRO A 349 -28.24 -10.37 -14.12
N SER A 350 -27.50 -10.80 -15.15
CA SER A 350 -26.05 -10.92 -15.03
C SER A 350 -25.46 -9.57 -14.59
N PRO A 351 -24.43 -9.58 -13.73
CA PRO A 351 -23.75 -8.34 -13.38
C PRO A 351 -23.20 -7.67 -14.65
N PRO A 352 -23.16 -6.32 -14.69
CA PRO A 352 -22.59 -5.59 -15.82
C PRO A 352 -21.15 -6.05 -16.07
N GLU A 353 -20.77 -6.15 -17.35
CA GLU A 353 -19.41 -6.51 -17.72
C GLU A 353 -18.42 -5.46 -17.22
N PRO A 354 -17.19 -5.86 -16.85
CA PRO A 354 -16.13 -4.92 -16.55
C PRO A 354 -15.55 -4.32 -17.84
N TRP A 355 -15.05 -3.08 -17.71
CA TRP A 355 -14.06 -2.54 -18.63
C TRP A 355 -12.81 -2.20 -17.83
N ASP A 356 -11.84 -3.10 -17.91
CA ASP A 356 -10.65 -3.05 -17.09
C ASP A 356 -9.58 -2.13 -17.66
N VAL A 357 -9.00 -1.32 -16.79
CA VAL A 357 -7.74 -0.61 -17.02
C VAL A 357 -6.65 -1.31 -16.23
N ARG A 358 -5.51 -1.56 -16.89
CA ARG A 358 -4.35 -2.16 -16.24
C ARG A 358 -3.54 -1.08 -15.53
N GLU A 359 -2.92 -1.45 -14.43
CA GLU A 359 -1.98 -0.60 -13.70
C GLU A 359 -0.93 -0.04 -14.69
N PRO A 360 -0.87 1.30 -14.85
CA PRO A 360 0.12 1.88 -15.73
C PRO A 360 1.50 1.71 -15.10
N GLY A 361 2.47 1.34 -15.94
CA GLY A 361 3.88 1.32 -15.53
C GLY A 361 4.34 0.06 -14.81
N ILE A 362 3.60 -1.06 -14.82
CA ILE A 362 4.12 -2.35 -14.32
C ILE A 362 5.48 -2.68 -14.95
N ALA A 363 5.60 -2.51 -16.28
CA ALA A 363 6.85 -2.76 -16.99
C ALA A 363 7.97 -1.83 -16.51
N GLN A 364 7.68 -0.54 -16.33
CA GLN A 364 8.64 0.44 -15.83
C GLN A 364 9.08 0.13 -14.39
N ASP A 365 8.14 -0.29 -13.54
CA ASP A 365 8.44 -0.71 -12.16
C ASP A 365 9.32 -1.96 -12.13
N ALA A 366 9.07 -2.91 -13.02
CA ALA A 366 9.90 -4.10 -13.17
C ALA A 366 11.32 -3.72 -13.63
N GLU A 367 11.45 -2.85 -14.62
CA GLU A 367 12.73 -2.34 -15.14
C GLU A 367 13.53 -1.58 -14.07
N LYS A 368 12.85 -0.80 -13.21
CA LYS A 368 13.48 -0.08 -12.09
C LYS A 368 13.72 -0.93 -10.84
N GLY A 369 13.45 -2.24 -10.91
CA GLY A 369 13.61 -3.16 -9.79
C GLY A 369 12.66 -2.90 -8.61
N ILE A 370 11.57 -2.15 -8.81
CA ILE A 370 10.58 -1.87 -7.75
C ILE A 370 9.88 -3.16 -7.34
N LEU A 371 9.57 -4.05 -8.28
CA LEU A 371 8.97 -5.35 -7.96
C LEU A 371 9.92 -6.25 -7.14
N ASP A 372 11.21 -6.25 -7.50
CA ASP A 372 12.25 -6.98 -6.78
C ASP A 372 12.46 -6.39 -5.37
N GLN A 373 12.42 -5.06 -5.22
CA GLN A 373 12.46 -4.37 -3.93
C GLN A 373 11.26 -4.73 -3.05
N GLN A 374 10.04 -4.66 -3.58
CA GLN A 374 8.81 -5.02 -2.84
C GLN A 374 8.83 -6.46 -2.38
N ARG A 375 9.33 -7.37 -3.24
CA ARG A 375 9.52 -8.78 -2.86
C ARG A 375 10.55 -8.93 -1.75
N GLY A 376 11.67 -8.21 -1.83
CA GLY A 376 12.68 -8.16 -0.77
C GLY A 376 12.09 -7.69 0.56
N LEU A 377 11.23 -6.67 0.55
CA LEU A 377 10.51 -6.21 1.74
C LEU A 377 9.57 -7.29 2.31
N CYS A 378 8.92 -8.08 1.45
CA CYS A 378 8.10 -9.20 1.90
C CYS A 378 8.93 -10.27 2.60
N TYR A 379 10.04 -10.71 2.00
CA TYR A 379 10.96 -11.66 2.63
C TYR A 379 11.53 -11.13 3.95
N TRP A 380 11.85 -9.85 4.00
CA TRP A 380 12.30 -9.18 5.23
C TRP A 380 11.25 -9.24 6.33
N ALA A 381 9.99 -8.95 6.00
CA ALA A 381 8.88 -9.03 6.95
C ALA A 381 8.61 -10.46 7.43
N LEU A 382 8.87 -11.46 6.58
CA LEU A 382 8.80 -12.89 6.93
C LEU A 382 10.01 -13.39 7.76
N GLY A 383 11.00 -12.55 8.04
CA GLY A 383 12.24 -12.93 8.73
C GLY A 383 13.24 -13.72 7.87
N GLN A 384 12.97 -13.84 6.57
CA GLN A 384 13.82 -14.53 5.58
C GLN A 384 14.87 -13.55 5.04
N PHE A 385 15.80 -13.16 5.91
CA PHE A 385 16.77 -12.09 5.63
C PHE A 385 17.76 -12.42 4.51
N ASP A 386 18.09 -13.69 4.31
CA ASP A 386 19.06 -14.09 3.28
C ASP A 386 18.45 -13.95 1.88
N GLU A 387 17.21 -14.40 1.72
CA GLU A 387 16.40 -14.19 0.52
C GLU A 387 16.15 -12.70 0.28
N ALA A 388 15.75 -11.95 1.32
CA ALA A 388 15.51 -10.52 1.22
C ALA A 388 16.73 -9.77 0.66
N ARG A 389 17.93 -10.09 1.17
CA ARG A 389 19.19 -9.49 0.68
C ARG A 389 19.44 -9.79 -0.80
N ALA A 390 19.15 -11.00 -1.27
CA ALA A 390 19.30 -11.34 -2.69
C ALA A 390 18.37 -10.49 -3.58
N TRP A 391 17.12 -10.29 -3.14
CA TRP A 391 16.15 -9.46 -3.87
C TRP A 391 16.49 -7.98 -3.84
N PHE A 392 16.94 -7.44 -2.72
CA PHE A 392 17.41 -6.04 -2.67
C PHE A 392 18.63 -5.81 -3.55
N ARG A 393 19.58 -6.76 -3.62
CA ARG A 393 20.73 -6.66 -4.54
C ARG A 393 20.27 -6.61 -5.99
N ARG A 394 19.33 -7.47 -6.37
CA ARG A 394 18.76 -7.44 -7.73
C ARG A 394 18.05 -6.12 -8.03
N ALA A 395 17.25 -5.62 -7.10
CA ALA A 395 16.58 -4.33 -7.25
C ALA A 395 17.59 -3.19 -7.48
N LEU A 396 18.68 -3.18 -6.71
CA LEU A 396 19.73 -2.17 -6.85
C LEU A 396 20.54 -2.34 -8.13
N GLN A 397 20.78 -3.58 -8.61
CA GLN A 397 21.42 -3.82 -9.91
C GLN A 397 20.60 -3.30 -11.09
N LEU A 398 19.27 -3.30 -10.97
CA LEU A 398 18.36 -2.75 -11.98
C LEU A 398 18.32 -1.22 -11.92
N ASP A 399 18.30 -0.65 -10.71
CA ASP A 399 18.32 0.78 -10.50
C ASP A 399 19.14 1.15 -9.26
N HIS A 400 20.34 1.70 -9.47
CA HIS A 400 21.19 2.18 -8.38
C HIS A 400 20.52 3.31 -7.58
N SER A 401 19.48 3.98 -8.07
CA SER A 401 18.77 5.01 -7.31
C SER A 401 17.78 4.46 -6.27
N ASN A 402 17.61 3.12 -6.19
CA ASN A 402 16.67 2.49 -5.26
C ASN A 402 17.14 2.56 -3.79
N ASP A 403 16.82 3.68 -3.12
CA ASP A 403 17.18 3.92 -1.72
C ASP A 403 16.59 2.93 -0.73
N VAL A 404 15.41 2.40 -1.02
CA VAL A 404 14.78 1.41 -0.14
C VAL A 404 15.56 0.10 -0.16
N ALA A 405 15.99 -0.36 -1.33
CA ALA A 405 16.86 -1.53 -1.44
C ALA A 405 18.24 -1.27 -0.82
N ARG A 406 18.84 -0.09 -1.06
CA ARG A 406 20.12 0.33 -0.48
C ARG A 406 20.07 0.30 1.05
N SER A 407 19.16 1.05 1.65
CA SER A 407 19.00 1.13 3.11
C SER A 407 18.84 -0.25 3.74
N ARG A 408 17.95 -1.09 3.18
CA ARG A 408 17.75 -2.46 3.69
C ARG A 408 18.98 -3.35 3.59
N LEU A 409 19.79 -3.22 2.53
CA LEU A 409 21.06 -3.94 2.44
C LEU A 409 22.09 -3.43 3.45
N VAL A 410 22.20 -2.11 3.61
CA VAL A 410 23.06 -1.49 4.62
C VAL A 410 22.67 -1.98 6.01
N ASP A 411 21.38 -1.95 6.37
CA ASP A 411 20.85 -2.48 7.63
C ASP A 411 21.27 -3.94 7.86
N ALA A 412 21.12 -4.76 6.83
CA ALA A 412 21.40 -6.19 6.90
C ALA A 412 22.88 -6.51 7.09
N TYR A 413 23.78 -5.78 6.44
CA TYR A 413 25.23 -5.95 6.62
C TYR A 413 25.72 -5.32 7.91
N PHE A 414 25.23 -4.12 8.23
CA PHE A 414 25.63 -3.40 9.43
C PHE A 414 25.25 -4.16 10.70
N SER A 415 24.04 -4.73 10.76
CA SER A 415 23.60 -5.56 11.89
C SER A 415 24.44 -6.84 12.07
N LYS A 416 24.97 -7.40 10.97
CA LYS A 416 25.93 -8.52 10.99
C LYS A 416 27.39 -8.07 11.23
N LYS A 417 27.64 -6.77 11.44
CA LYS A 417 28.98 -6.16 11.53
C LYS A 417 29.86 -6.43 10.30
N ASP A 418 29.22 -6.73 9.17
CA ASP A 418 29.90 -6.91 7.89
C ASP A 418 30.15 -5.53 7.26
N TYR A 419 31.01 -4.76 7.89
CA TYR A 419 31.38 -3.41 7.43
C TYR A 419 32.06 -3.46 6.05
N ALA A 420 32.67 -4.60 5.69
CA ALA A 420 33.22 -4.84 4.36
C ALA A 420 32.16 -4.75 3.28
N ALA A 421 31.05 -5.46 3.46
CA ALA A 421 29.96 -5.47 2.51
C ALA A 421 29.26 -4.11 2.41
N VAL A 422 29.14 -3.35 3.51
CA VAL A 422 28.60 -1.98 3.46
C VAL A 422 29.49 -1.06 2.63
N VAL A 423 30.81 -1.11 2.85
CA VAL A 423 31.77 -0.30 2.08
C VAL A 423 31.74 -0.68 0.60
N SER A 424 31.71 -1.97 0.27
CA SER A 424 31.57 -2.44 -1.12
C SER A 424 30.28 -1.95 -1.76
N LEU A 425 29.15 -2.06 -1.06
CA LEU A 425 27.85 -1.59 -1.55
C LEU A 425 27.86 -0.08 -1.84
N PHE A 426 28.49 0.71 -0.97
CA PHE A 426 28.68 2.14 -1.19
C PHE A 426 29.57 2.42 -2.40
N SER A 427 30.66 1.66 -2.58
CA SER A 427 31.54 1.80 -3.75
C SER A 427 30.82 1.49 -5.06
N ASP A 428 29.93 0.49 -5.05
CA ASP A 428 29.23 0.03 -6.25
C ASP A 428 28.03 0.91 -6.62
N ALA A 429 27.21 1.29 -5.62
CA ALA A 429 25.91 1.94 -5.84
C ALA A 429 25.82 3.38 -5.29
N GLY A 430 26.86 3.87 -4.62
CA GLY A 430 26.89 5.21 -4.03
C GLY A 430 25.76 5.48 -3.04
N VAL A 431 25.45 6.76 -2.87
CA VAL A 431 24.29 7.30 -2.14
C VAL A 431 23.60 8.33 -3.03
N THR A 432 22.33 8.57 -2.76
CA THR A 432 21.51 9.59 -3.44
C THR A 432 21.21 10.73 -2.48
N GLU A 433 20.58 11.79 -3.00
CA GLU A 433 20.07 12.89 -2.16
C GLU A 433 18.94 12.44 -1.22
N THR A 434 18.22 11.38 -1.59
CA THR A 434 17.10 10.78 -0.82
C THR A 434 17.54 9.68 0.14
N THR A 435 18.83 9.30 0.17
CA THR A 435 19.34 8.35 1.18
C THR A 435 19.16 8.92 2.58
N ASP A 436 18.45 8.19 3.45
CA ASP A 436 18.11 8.65 4.78
C ASP A 436 19.34 8.79 5.71
N SER A 437 19.19 9.59 6.77
CA SER A 437 20.28 9.93 7.68
C SER A 437 20.82 8.70 8.44
N GLU A 438 19.97 7.74 8.80
CA GLU A 438 20.39 6.52 9.49
C GLU A 438 21.27 5.65 8.57
N THR A 439 20.88 5.49 7.31
CA THR A 439 21.66 4.78 6.29
C THR A 439 23.02 5.45 6.07
N LEU A 440 23.08 6.78 5.96
CA LEU A 440 24.33 7.52 5.81
C LEU A 440 25.28 7.33 7.00
N LEU A 441 24.74 7.37 8.23
CA LEU A 441 25.51 7.09 9.44
C LEU A 441 26.07 5.67 9.47
N ARG A 442 25.28 4.67 9.08
CA ARG A 442 25.72 3.28 9.00
C ARG A 442 26.82 3.08 7.98
N ILE A 443 26.73 3.75 6.83
CA ILE A 443 27.79 3.74 5.80
C ILE A 443 29.06 4.40 6.35
N ALA A 444 28.96 5.61 6.91
CA ALA A 444 30.11 6.33 7.47
C ALA A 444 30.79 5.56 8.61
N THR A 445 30.00 4.97 9.52
CA THR A 445 30.52 4.13 10.61
C THR A 445 31.19 2.88 10.07
N SER A 446 30.66 2.27 9.01
CA SER A 446 31.29 1.12 8.37
C SER A 446 32.64 1.48 7.74
N MET A 447 32.75 2.68 7.13
CA MET A 447 34.01 3.20 6.57
C MET A 447 35.05 3.43 7.67
N GLU A 448 34.66 4.07 8.78
CA GLU A 448 35.54 4.29 9.93
C GLU A 448 36.04 2.97 10.53
N LYS A 449 35.14 2.02 10.79
CA LYS A 449 35.49 0.68 11.32
C LYS A 449 36.40 -0.12 10.40
N ARG A 450 36.48 0.26 9.12
CA ARG A 450 37.40 -0.30 8.12
C ARG A 450 38.72 0.48 7.98
N GLY A 451 38.96 1.48 8.84
CA GLY A 451 40.15 2.31 8.87
C GLY A 451 40.11 3.50 7.92
N ASN A 452 38.96 3.80 7.32
CA ASN A 452 38.79 4.89 6.36
C ASN A 452 37.96 6.05 6.95
N ALA A 453 38.40 6.55 8.10
CA ALA A 453 37.80 7.71 8.78
C ALA A 453 37.74 8.99 7.89
N PRO A 454 38.73 9.31 7.04
CA PRO A 454 38.64 10.48 6.15
C PRO A 454 37.45 10.42 5.19
N GLN A 455 37.16 9.25 4.61
CA GLN A 455 36.00 9.09 3.73
C GLN A 455 34.68 9.13 4.51
N ALA A 456 34.63 8.56 5.71
CA ALA A 456 33.47 8.67 6.61
C ALA A 456 33.12 10.13 6.91
N ILE A 457 34.14 10.94 7.24
CA ILE A 457 34.03 12.37 7.47
C ILE A 457 33.49 13.08 6.23
N SER A 458 34.08 12.82 5.05
CA SER A 458 33.66 13.48 3.81
C SER A 458 32.20 13.22 3.46
N ILE A 459 31.70 12.00 3.71
CA ILE A 459 30.29 11.64 3.46
C ILE A 459 29.35 12.46 4.36
N LEU A 460 29.62 12.50 5.66
CA LEU A 460 28.77 13.23 6.61
C LEU A 460 28.87 14.76 6.44
N GLU A 461 30.07 15.30 6.15
CA GLU A 461 30.22 16.72 5.86
C GLU A 461 29.45 17.14 4.61
N LYS A 462 29.44 16.31 3.56
CA LYS A 462 28.59 16.55 2.36
C LYS A 462 27.11 16.47 2.70
N ALA A 463 26.69 15.50 3.51
CA ALA A 463 25.30 15.35 3.92
C ALA A 463 24.81 16.54 4.77
N LEU A 464 25.68 17.12 5.59
CA LEU A 464 25.38 18.32 6.39
C LEU A 464 25.14 19.58 5.54
N LEU A 465 25.62 19.63 4.29
CA LEU A 465 25.32 20.77 3.39
C LEU A 465 23.82 20.87 3.08
N SER A 466 23.12 19.74 3.01
CA SER A 466 21.68 19.69 2.79
C SER A 466 20.86 19.44 4.06
N ARG A 467 21.48 18.92 5.13
CA ARG A 467 20.83 18.58 6.41
C ARG A 467 21.57 19.20 7.61
N PRO A 468 21.62 20.54 7.72
CA PRO A 468 22.45 21.22 8.72
C PRO A 468 21.99 21.00 10.17
N GLU A 469 20.76 20.53 10.39
CA GLU A 469 20.15 20.30 11.71
C GLU A 469 20.27 18.85 12.19
N GLU A 470 20.96 17.98 11.44
CA GLU A 470 21.08 16.57 11.78
C GLU A 470 22.10 16.36 12.93
N GLY A 471 21.65 16.54 14.18
CA GLY A 471 22.45 16.36 15.40
C GLY A 471 23.29 15.07 15.41
N PRO A 472 22.74 13.90 15.04
CA PRO A 472 23.49 12.64 14.94
C PRO A 472 24.72 12.68 14.02
N PHE A 473 24.70 13.47 12.93
CA PHE A 473 25.86 13.61 12.04
C PHE A 473 27.02 14.33 12.73
N TYR A 474 26.73 15.38 13.49
CA TYR A 474 27.76 16.12 14.23
C TYR A 474 28.42 15.25 15.31
N LEU A 475 27.63 14.43 16.01
CA LEU A 475 28.16 13.51 17.01
C LEU A 475 29.04 12.41 16.39
N ALA A 476 28.63 11.85 15.25
CA ALA A 476 29.45 10.88 14.53
C ALA A 476 30.74 11.52 13.99
N LEU A 477 30.67 12.72 13.42
CA LEU A 477 31.85 13.48 12.99
C LEU A 477 32.79 13.78 14.16
N ALA A 478 32.27 14.18 15.31
CA ALA A 478 33.09 14.43 16.50
C ALA A 478 33.86 13.17 16.93
N GLN A 479 33.20 12.01 16.92
CA GLN A 479 33.86 10.73 17.17
C GLN A 479 34.99 10.48 16.16
N TYR A 480 34.71 10.62 14.87
CA TYR A 480 35.72 10.37 13.83
C TYR A 480 36.88 11.36 13.89
N TYR A 481 36.63 12.64 14.19
CA TYR A 481 37.67 13.66 14.38
C TYR A 481 38.54 13.39 15.62
N THR A 482 37.98 12.78 16.66
CA THR A 482 38.75 12.32 17.84
C THR A 482 39.71 11.19 17.44
N GLU A 483 39.24 10.23 16.65
CA GLU A 483 40.04 9.08 16.20
C GLU A 483 41.19 9.48 15.26
N ILE A 484 41.00 10.51 14.42
CA ILE A 484 42.08 11.05 13.57
C ILE A 484 42.97 12.10 14.26
N GLY A 485 42.80 12.31 15.57
CA GLY A 485 43.68 13.16 16.38
C GLY A 485 43.41 14.67 16.29
N ASN A 486 42.18 15.09 15.98
CA ASN A 486 41.76 16.49 16.01
C ASN A 486 40.72 16.75 17.13
N PRO A 487 41.15 16.80 18.40
CA PRO A 487 40.25 16.92 19.55
C PRO A 487 39.54 18.28 19.62
N GLN A 488 40.12 19.35 19.06
CA GLN A 488 39.50 20.68 19.06
C GLN A 488 38.25 20.68 18.19
N LYS A 489 38.36 20.23 16.93
CA LYS A 489 37.20 20.14 16.02
C LYS A 489 36.16 19.15 16.56
N ALA A 490 36.60 18.08 17.22
CA ALA A 490 35.70 17.13 17.85
C ALA A 490 34.87 17.77 19.00
N ALA A 491 35.47 18.63 19.82
CA ALA A 491 34.77 19.32 20.90
C ALA A 491 33.68 20.26 20.36
N ASP A 492 34.04 21.09 19.36
CA ASP A 492 33.11 22.03 18.72
C ASP A 492 31.91 21.29 18.09
N LEU A 493 32.17 20.18 17.40
CA LEU A 493 31.13 19.35 16.79
C LEU A 493 30.26 18.64 17.83
N THR A 494 30.83 18.22 18.96
CA THR A 494 30.08 17.60 20.06
C THR A 494 29.10 18.59 20.69
N GLU A 495 29.53 19.82 20.93
CA GLU A 495 28.69 20.88 21.48
C GLU A 495 27.50 21.16 20.55
N LYS A 496 27.79 21.35 19.25
CA LYS A 496 26.76 21.58 18.24
C LYS A 496 25.80 20.40 18.05
N GLY A 497 26.31 19.17 18.07
CA GLY A 497 25.47 17.97 17.96
C GLY A 497 24.52 17.83 19.14
N LYS A 498 24.97 18.15 20.36
CA LYS A 498 24.13 18.12 21.56
C LYS A 498 23.07 19.23 21.58
N SER A 499 23.41 20.45 21.15
CA SER A 499 22.43 21.54 21.13
C SER A 499 21.26 21.22 20.21
N LEU A 500 21.53 20.62 19.04
CA LEU A 500 20.50 20.23 18.08
C LEU A 500 19.59 19.08 18.57
N LEU A 501 20.10 18.19 19.44
CA LEU A 501 19.28 17.15 20.06
C LEU A 501 18.40 17.65 21.22
N ILE A 502 18.80 18.76 21.86
CA ILE A 502 18.03 19.40 22.95
C ILE A 502 16.90 20.27 22.37
N GLU A 503 17.10 20.80 21.16
CA GLU A 503 16.13 21.67 20.47
C GLU A 503 15.02 20.92 19.72
N GLU A 504 15.08 19.58 19.54
CA GLU A 504 13.94 18.81 19.03
C GLU A 504 12.82 18.74 20.09
N PRO A 505 11.67 19.42 19.94
CA PRO A 505 10.51 19.11 20.74
C PRO A 505 9.95 17.77 20.23
N ALA A 506 9.50 16.93 21.16
CA ALA A 506 8.79 15.69 20.85
C ALA A 506 7.71 15.96 19.78
N LYS A 507 7.91 15.44 18.57
CA LYS A 507 6.88 15.48 17.52
C LYS A 507 5.63 14.76 18.04
N PRO A 508 4.43 15.35 17.89
CA PRO A 508 3.18 14.71 18.29
C PRO A 508 2.89 13.43 17.50
#